data_AF-A0A1N6V8T8-F1
#
_entry.id   AF-A0A1N6V8T8-F1
#
_cell.length_a   1.000
_cell.length_b   1.000
_cell.length_c   1.000
_cell.angle_alpha   90.00
_cell.angle_beta   90.00
_cell.angle_gamma   90.00
#
_symmetry.space_group_name_H-M   'P 1'
#
loop_
_entity.id
_entity.type
_entity.pdbx_description
1 polymer ?
#
loop_
_entity_poly.entity_id
_entity_poly.type
_entity_poly.pdbx_seq_one_letter_code
_entity_poly.pdbx_strand_id
1 'polypeptide(L)'
;MGILFFLILGWFGASVGLLIALHGRALAAAWREPVLARPVVIIESDDWGPGPAEDATALGVLLDTLTAVRDAAGHPAVMTLGVVGAVPDGAAMLASGNTRYARRSLADCDFVPIVEAMRAGCRVGVFALQRHGLEHFWPASLLARLRGGASSASPAESDALQRWLHTPGVRTEDLPAYLQSRWVDCARLPSSPLAPAEIVCAVGEEADLLRQVFGDAPDVAVPNTFVWDDRVEQAWAASGVRCVVTPGRRYEGRDAAGQLVAPTRRMRNGERGCGDVCYVVRDVYFEPLRGHRAERVWEALAEKVAEGRPVLLETHRANFVGPLPVRDAAIAELERALRGALARHPDLRFMSTAELAGALRDPGSPLRVLALRPRLAVWCARLERDPEAARLLKFSGLGAVLRAARYLFGDVTFRRSPGAAGC
;
A
#
# COMPACT_ATOMS: atom_id res chain seq x y z
N MET A 1 -29.14 -11.10 -47.07
CA MET A 1 -28.71 -10.04 -46.14
C MET A 1 -29.40 -10.10 -44.77
N GLY A 2 -30.73 -10.24 -44.68
CA GLY A 2 -31.45 -10.22 -43.39
C GLY A 2 -31.02 -11.28 -42.38
N ILE A 3 -30.91 -12.56 -42.79
CA ILE A 3 -30.57 -13.68 -41.89
C ILE A 3 -29.19 -13.48 -41.25
N LEU A 4 -28.18 -13.11 -42.04
CA LEU A 4 -26.82 -12.87 -41.53
C LEU A 4 -26.79 -11.70 -40.53
N PHE A 5 -27.54 -10.63 -40.79
CA PHE A 5 -27.67 -9.51 -39.86
C PHE A 5 -28.28 -9.94 -38.51
N PHE A 6 -29.36 -10.71 -38.52
CA PHE A 6 -29.97 -11.23 -37.28
C PHE A 6 -29.08 -12.23 -36.55
N LEU A 7 -28.31 -13.06 -37.27
CA LEU A 7 -27.33 -13.96 -36.66
C LEU A 7 -26.21 -13.19 -35.95
N ILE A 8 -25.68 -12.13 -36.57
CA ILE A 8 -24.66 -11.26 -35.96
C ILE A 8 -25.23 -10.56 -34.72
N LEU A 9 -26.45 -10.02 -34.82
CA LEU A 9 -27.10 -9.34 -33.70
C LEU A 9 -27.39 -10.31 -32.53
N GLY A 10 -27.87 -11.51 -32.85
CA GLY A 10 -28.12 -12.57 -31.86
C GLY A 10 -26.84 -13.04 -31.18
N TRP A 11 -25.77 -13.27 -31.95
CA TRP A 11 -24.46 -13.63 -31.41
C TRP A 11 -23.88 -12.52 -30.53
N PHE A 12 -23.99 -11.26 -30.94
CA PHE A 12 -23.54 -10.11 -30.15
C PHE A 12 -24.33 -10.01 -28.84
N GLY A 13 -25.66 -10.10 -28.91
CA GLY A 13 -26.53 -10.09 -27.73
C GLY A 13 -26.24 -11.24 -26.76
N ALA A 14 -26.06 -12.46 -27.27
CA ALA A 14 -25.70 -13.63 -26.46
C ALA A 14 -24.33 -13.47 -25.80
N SER A 15 -23.34 -12.95 -26.54
CA SER A 15 -21.99 -12.72 -26.03
C SER A 15 -21.95 -11.65 -24.94
N VAL A 16 -22.67 -10.54 -25.12
CA VAL A 16 -22.83 -9.48 -24.10
C VAL A 16 -23.59 -10.02 -22.89
N GLY A 17 -24.67 -10.78 -23.12
CA GLY A 17 -25.45 -11.41 -22.06
C GLY A 17 -24.60 -12.35 -21.20
N LEU A 18 -23.78 -13.19 -21.83
CA LEU A 18 -22.87 -14.10 -21.15
C LEU A 18 -21.79 -13.34 -20.36
N LEU A 19 -21.23 -12.28 -20.94
CA LEU A 19 -20.24 -11.43 -20.28
C LEU A 19 -20.83 -10.77 -19.02
N ILE A 20 -22.06 -10.25 -19.10
CA ILE A 20 -22.76 -9.66 -17.95
C ILE A 20 -23.12 -10.73 -16.91
N ALA A 21 -23.60 -11.91 -17.35
CA ALA A 21 -23.97 -12.99 -16.43
C ALA A 21 -22.77 -13.52 -15.63
N LEU A 22 -21.62 -13.70 -16.28
CA LEU A 22 -20.42 -14.25 -15.65
C LEU A 22 -19.59 -13.17 -14.91
N HIS A 23 -19.51 -11.95 -15.45
CA HIS A 23 -18.60 -10.91 -14.93
C HIS A 23 -19.28 -9.59 -14.58
N GLY A 24 -20.61 -9.50 -14.55
CA GLY A 24 -21.35 -8.26 -14.30
C GLY A 24 -20.89 -7.52 -13.04
N ARG A 25 -20.56 -8.25 -11.97
CA ARG A 25 -20.00 -7.66 -10.74
C ARG A 25 -18.63 -7.02 -10.98
N ALA A 26 -17.73 -7.70 -11.69
CA ALA A 26 -16.40 -7.19 -12.01
C ALA A 26 -16.45 -6.00 -12.97
N LEU A 27 -17.35 -6.05 -13.98
CA LEU A 27 -17.61 -4.95 -14.91
C LEU A 27 -18.11 -3.69 -14.16
N ALA A 28 -19.09 -3.87 -13.27
CA ALA A 28 -19.63 -2.80 -12.44
C ALA A 28 -18.58 -2.24 -11.47
N ALA A 29 -17.76 -3.10 -10.87
CA ALA A 29 -16.67 -2.68 -9.99
C ALA A 29 -15.61 -1.85 -10.76
N ALA A 30 -15.22 -2.29 -11.96
CA ALA A 30 -14.29 -1.56 -12.82
C ALA A 30 -14.85 -0.20 -13.29
N TRP A 31 -16.17 -0.10 -13.48
CA TRP A 31 -16.84 1.15 -13.84
C TRP A 31 -16.94 2.13 -12.65
N ARG A 32 -17.20 1.60 -11.46
CA ARG A 32 -17.32 2.39 -10.21
C ARG A 32 -15.98 2.92 -9.72
N GLU A 33 -14.90 2.18 -9.93
CA GLU A 33 -13.54 2.59 -9.60
C GLU A 33 -13.24 3.98 -10.21
N PRO A 34 -12.88 4.99 -9.41
CA PRO A 34 -12.65 6.35 -9.91
C PRO A 34 -11.56 6.38 -10.99
N VAL A 35 -11.66 7.37 -11.87
CA VAL A 35 -10.70 7.63 -12.93
C VAL A 35 -9.98 8.93 -12.60
N LEU A 36 -8.66 8.88 -12.47
CA LEU A 36 -7.87 10.09 -12.19
C LEU A 36 -7.81 11.01 -13.41
N ALA A 37 -7.77 12.31 -13.15
CA ALA A 37 -7.69 13.38 -14.15
C ALA A 37 -6.26 13.80 -14.49
N ARG A 38 -5.26 13.21 -13.83
CA ARG A 38 -3.83 13.33 -14.12
C ARG A 38 -3.07 12.13 -13.54
N PRO A 39 -1.85 11.83 -14.02
CA PRO A 39 -0.98 10.85 -13.39
C PRO A 39 -0.68 11.23 -11.93
N VAL A 40 -0.71 10.25 -11.03
CA VAL A 40 -0.36 10.44 -9.61
C VAL A 40 0.70 9.42 -9.23
N VAL A 41 1.78 9.89 -8.61
CA VAL A 41 2.83 9.03 -8.04
C VAL A 41 2.96 9.36 -6.55
N ILE A 42 2.95 8.30 -5.75
CA ILE A 42 3.14 8.34 -4.29
C ILE A 42 4.21 7.30 -3.95
N ILE A 43 5.09 7.62 -3.01
CA ILE A 43 6.06 6.66 -2.48
C ILE A 43 5.53 6.18 -1.15
N GLU A 44 5.49 4.87 -0.95
CA GLU A 44 5.00 4.22 0.27
C GLU A 44 6.16 3.42 0.86
N SER A 45 6.71 3.90 1.97
CA SER A 45 7.89 3.31 2.59
C SER A 45 7.53 2.74 3.96
N ASP A 46 7.54 1.42 4.10
CA ASP A 46 7.12 0.76 5.34
C ASP A 46 8.29 0.58 6.34
N ASP A 47 7.94 0.16 7.56
CA ASP A 47 8.84 -0.19 8.68
C ASP A 47 9.60 0.94 9.36
N TRP A 48 9.15 2.19 9.21
CA TRP A 48 9.77 3.31 9.93
C TRP A 48 9.33 3.32 11.39
N GLY A 49 10.27 3.18 12.31
CA GLY A 49 9.96 3.06 13.73
C GLY A 49 11.20 3.12 14.59
N PRO A 50 11.15 2.66 15.86
CA PRO A 50 12.31 2.59 16.71
C PRO A 50 13.50 1.94 15.99
N GLY A 51 14.65 2.58 16.13
CA GLY A 51 15.86 2.25 15.39
C GLY A 51 17.05 3.07 15.90
N PRO A 52 18.26 2.77 15.43
CA PRO A 52 19.46 3.50 15.80
C PRO A 52 19.46 4.90 15.12
N ALA A 53 20.33 5.80 15.60
CA ALA A 53 20.35 7.21 15.16
C ALA A 53 20.66 7.38 13.66
N GLU A 54 21.32 6.40 13.04
CA GLU A 54 21.62 6.37 11.62
C GLU A 54 20.34 6.34 10.75
N ASP A 55 19.24 5.79 11.25
CA ASP A 55 17.94 5.83 10.56
C ASP A 55 17.42 7.26 10.42
N ALA A 56 17.65 8.10 11.44
CA ALA A 56 17.31 9.53 11.37
C ALA A 56 18.15 10.25 10.32
N THR A 57 19.42 9.85 10.16
CA THR A 57 20.28 10.37 9.08
C THR A 57 19.73 9.98 7.71
N ALA A 58 19.28 8.73 7.54
CA ALA A 58 18.67 8.28 6.30
C ALA A 58 17.40 9.08 5.94
N LEU A 59 16.53 9.35 6.93
CA LEU A 59 15.37 10.23 6.76
C LEU A 59 15.78 11.64 6.34
N GLY A 60 16.87 12.19 6.89
CA GLY A 60 17.41 13.48 6.48
C GLY A 60 17.81 13.51 5.00
N VAL A 61 18.53 12.49 4.53
CA VAL A 61 18.92 12.38 3.11
C VAL A 61 17.68 12.25 2.22
N LEU A 62 16.70 11.42 2.61
CA LEU A 62 15.44 11.29 1.90
C LEU A 62 14.68 12.61 1.82
N LEU A 63 14.63 13.37 2.93
CA LEU A 63 14.00 14.69 2.97
C LEU A 63 14.62 15.62 1.93
N ASP A 64 15.95 15.71 1.87
CA ASP A 64 16.66 16.56 0.92
C ASP A 64 16.39 16.13 -0.53
N THR A 65 16.50 14.83 -0.81
CA THR A 65 16.26 14.27 -2.15
C THR A 65 14.83 14.53 -2.62
N LEU A 66 13.82 14.25 -1.79
CA LEU A 66 12.41 14.43 -2.15
C LEU A 66 12.04 15.91 -2.28
N THR A 67 12.64 16.79 -1.49
CA THR A 67 12.45 18.24 -1.59
C THR A 67 12.93 18.80 -2.92
N ALA A 68 13.99 18.21 -3.49
CA ALA A 68 14.60 18.62 -4.76
C ALA A 68 13.82 18.16 -6.00
N VAL A 69 12.88 17.22 -5.86
CA VAL A 69 12.06 16.71 -6.96
C VAL A 69 10.66 17.27 -6.82
N ARG A 70 10.25 18.12 -7.78
CA ARG A 70 8.96 18.82 -7.74
C ARG A 70 8.15 18.57 -9.00
N ASP A 71 6.83 18.48 -8.83
CA ASP A 71 5.89 18.47 -9.95
C ASP A 71 5.74 19.86 -10.58
N ALA A 72 4.99 19.95 -11.69
CA ALA A 72 4.81 21.20 -12.42
C ALA A 72 4.04 22.28 -11.62
N ALA A 73 3.34 21.91 -10.55
CA ALA A 73 2.67 22.82 -9.65
C ALA A 73 3.54 23.18 -8.42
N GLY A 74 4.77 22.68 -8.36
CA GLY A 74 5.74 22.96 -7.31
C GLY A 74 5.62 22.05 -6.08
N HIS A 75 4.72 21.06 -6.07
CA HIS A 75 4.63 20.12 -4.96
C HIS A 75 5.84 19.20 -4.97
N PRO A 76 6.51 18.96 -3.83
CA PRO A 76 7.61 18.02 -3.77
C PRO A 76 7.11 16.58 -3.91
N ALA A 77 8.02 15.67 -4.23
CA ALA A 77 7.75 14.24 -4.11
C ALA A 77 7.39 13.90 -2.65
N VAL A 78 6.35 13.11 -2.46
CA VAL A 78 5.85 12.75 -1.12
C VAL A 78 6.07 11.26 -0.88
N MET A 79 6.72 10.97 0.25
CA MET A 79 6.83 9.63 0.81
C MET A 79 5.90 9.49 2.01
N THR A 80 4.93 8.60 1.92
CA THR A 80 4.09 8.20 3.03
C THR A 80 4.84 7.11 3.81
N LEU A 81 5.15 7.37 5.07
CA LEU A 81 5.93 6.50 5.94
C LEU A 81 4.99 5.58 6.72
N GLY A 82 5.10 4.27 6.49
CA GLY A 82 4.49 3.23 7.32
C GLY A 82 5.17 3.20 8.69
N VAL A 83 4.50 3.79 9.68
CA VAL A 83 5.06 3.94 11.03
C VAL A 83 4.76 2.71 11.87
N VAL A 84 5.82 2.06 12.35
CA VAL A 84 5.77 1.05 13.41
C VAL A 84 6.10 1.73 14.74
N GLY A 85 5.15 1.75 15.68
CA GLY A 85 5.27 2.57 16.89
C GLY A 85 6.26 2.04 17.95
N ALA A 86 6.55 0.75 17.94
CA ALA A 86 7.26 0.05 18.99
C ALA A 86 7.98 -1.21 18.49
N VAL A 87 9.03 -1.59 19.22
CA VAL A 87 9.83 -2.81 19.04
C VAL A 87 9.95 -3.53 20.39
N PRO A 88 10.23 -4.84 20.43
CA PRO A 88 10.42 -5.52 21.70
C PRO A 88 11.63 -4.97 22.46
N ASP A 89 11.47 -4.83 23.77
CA ASP A 89 12.59 -4.64 24.68
C ASP A 89 13.24 -5.99 24.96
N GLY A 90 14.21 -6.36 24.11
CA GLY A 90 14.89 -7.64 24.22
C GLY A 90 15.53 -7.85 25.60
N ALA A 91 16.17 -6.82 26.16
CA ALA A 91 16.82 -6.92 27.47
C ALA A 91 15.81 -7.18 28.59
N ALA A 92 14.70 -6.43 28.63
CA ALA A 92 13.65 -6.62 29.63
C ALA A 92 12.91 -7.96 29.46
N MET A 93 12.65 -8.37 28.21
CA MET A 93 12.00 -9.66 27.92
C MET A 93 12.88 -10.83 28.37
N LEU A 94 14.18 -10.81 28.05
CA LEU A 94 15.14 -11.83 28.46
C LEU A 94 15.30 -11.89 29.99
N ALA A 95 15.39 -10.73 30.66
CA ALA A 95 15.47 -10.66 32.11
C ALA A 95 14.23 -11.26 32.82
N SER A 96 13.06 -11.19 32.18
CA SER A 96 11.83 -11.81 32.68
C SER A 96 11.69 -13.30 32.36
N GLY A 97 12.67 -13.92 31.69
CA GLY A 97 12.56 -15.28 31.15
C GLY A 97 11.48 -15.40 30.08
N ASN A 98 11.25 -14.34 29.30
CA ASN A 98 10.19 -14.22 28.29
C ASN A 98 8.78 -14.45 28.86
N THR A 99 8.55 -14.22 30.15
CA THR A 99 7.23 -14.44 30.81
C THR A 99 6.23 -13.32 30.54
N ARG A 100 6.71 -12.13 30.15
CA ARG A 100 5.90 -10.96 29.81
C ARG A 100 6.49 -10.25 28.59
N TYR A 101 5.63 -9.63 27.80
CA TYR A 101 6.08 -8.80 26.69
C TYR A 101 6.47 -7.43 27.25
N ALA A 102 7.65 -6.95 26.86
CA ALA A 102 8.11 -5.60 27.13
C ALA A 102 8.46 -4.96 25.79
N ARG A 103 8.18 -3.66 25.67
CA ARG A 103 8.37 -2.90 24.43
C ARG A 103 9.13 -1.62 24.70
N ARG A 104 9.82 -1.17 23.67
CA ARG A 104 10.37 0.18 23.54
C ARG A 104 9.60 0.90 22.46
N SER A 105 9.25 2.17 22.68
CA SER A 105 8.33 2.90 21.81
C SER A 105 8.94 4.19 21.29
N LEU A 106 8.41 4.73 20.20
CA LEU A 106 8.81 6.05 19.68
C LEU A 106 8.70 7.20 20.69
N ALA A 107 7.98 7.01 21.81
CA ALA A 107 7.92 8.00 22.88
C ALA A 107 9.15 7.99 23.80
N ASP A 108 10.00 6.97 23.73
CA ASP A 108 11.20 6.86 24.56
C ASP A 108 12.27 7.86 24.07
N CYS A 109 13.08 8.40 25.01
CA CYS A 109 14.06 9.44 24.72
C CYS A 109 15.09 9.07 23.65
N ASP A 110 15.44 7.79 23.55
CA ASP A 110 16.43 7.30 22.60
C ASP A 110 15.99 7.43 21.15
N PHE A 111 14.68 7.53 20.89
CA PHE A 111 14.12 7.64 19.53
C PHE A 111 13.71 9.08 19.16
N VAL A 112 14.03 10.06 20.00
CA VAL A 112 13.84 11.48 19.66
C VAL A 112 14.46 11.84 18.31
N PRO A 113 15.68 11.41 17.94
CA PRO A 113 16.26 11.76 16.64
C PRO A 113 15.42 11.31 15.43
N ILE A 114 14.90 10.08 15.45
CA ILE A 114 14.11 9.57 14.33
C ILE A 114 12.73 10.24 14.27
N VAL A 115 12.10 10.48 15.42
CA VAL A 115 10.83 11.21 15.51
C VAL A 115 10.98 12.63 14.98
N GLU A 116 12.04 13.34 15.35
CA GLU A 116 12.31 14.70 14.86
C GLU A 116 12.60 14.73 13.35
N ALA A 117 13.29 13.72 12.81
CA ALA A 117 13.50 13.61 11.36
C ALA A 117 12.18 13.41 10.60
N MET A 118 11.28 12.54 11.11
CA MET A 118 9.94 12.38 10.54
C MET A 118 9.13 13.69 10.61
N ARG A 119 9.09 14.33 11.79
CA ARG A 119 8.41 15.62 11.99
C ARG A 119 8.98 16.71 11.07
N ALA A 120 10.29 16.75 10.86
CA ALA A 120 10.92 17.69 9.93
C ALA A 120 10.42 17.51 8.50
N GLY A 121 10.38 16.27 8.01
CA GLY A 121 9.86 16.01 6.66
C GLY A 121 8.35 16.26 6.52
N CYS A 122 7.56 16.02 7.58
CA CYS A 122 6.14 16.40 7.60
C CYS A 122 5.95 17.91 7.53
N ARG A 123 6.75 18.70 8.27
CA ARG A 123 6.67 20.17 8.26
C ARG A 123 6.94 20.77 6.88
N VAL A 124 7.84 20.17 6.10
CA VAL A 124 8.14 20.64 4.73
C VAL A 124 7.27 19.97 3.65
N GLY A 125 6.39 19.05 4.04
CA GLY A 125 5.43 18.40 3.14
C GLY A 125 6.00 17.30 2.27
N VAL A 126 7.18 16.74 2.60
CA VAL A 126 7.76 15.59 1.86
C VAL A 126 7.45 14.25 2.51
N PHE A 127 7.14 14.25 3.81
CA PHE A 127 6.65 13.06 4.51
C PHE A 127 5.18 13.20 4.89
N ALA A 128 4.42 12.16 4.59
CA ALA A 128 3.16 11.88 5.27
C ALA A 128 3.36 10.66 6.16
N LEU A 129 2.51 10.51 7.18
CA LEU A 129 2.57 9.36 8.08
C LEU A 129 1.37 8.45 7.81
N GLN A 130 1.54 7.16 8.00
CA GLN A 130 0.46 6.18 8.04
C GLN A 130 0.73 5.13 9.11
N ARG A 131 -0.34 4.50 9.60
CA ARG A 131 -0.27 3.45 10.61
C ARG A 131 0.22 2.15 9.99
N HIS A 132 1.27 1.56 10.57
CA HIS A 132 1.79 0.26 10.18
C HIS A 132 1.95 -0.66 11.41
N GLY A 133 1.02 -0.56 12.35
CA GLY A 133 1.01 -1.32 13.59
C GLY A 133 1.79 -0.62 14.70
N LEU A 134 1.33 -0.79 15.94
CA LEU A 134 2.17 -0.46 17.09
C LEU A 134 3.41 -1.34 17.10
N GLU A 135 3.26 -2.61 16.79
CA GLU A 135 4.34 -3.54 16.49
C GLU A 135 4.09 -4.12 15.10
N HIS A 136 5.15 -4.59 14.44
CA HIS A 136 5.01 -5.29 13.16
C HIS A 136 4.55 -6.76 13.31
N PHE A 137 4.15 -7.19 14.51
CA PHE A 137 3.76 -8.57 14.84
C PHE A 137 2.78 -8.61 16.01
N TRP A 138 1.99 -9.67 16.16
CA TRP A 138 1.15 -9.83 17.36
C TRP A 138 2.03 -10.24 18.58
N PRO A 139 2.11 -9.43 19.66
CA PRO A 139 3.07 -9.68 20.74
C PRO A 139 2.91 -11.04 21.44
N ALA A 140 1.67 -11.51 21.62
CA ALA A 140 1.43 -12.82 22.22
C ALA A 140 1.94 -13.97 21.34
N SER A 141 1.90 -13.80 20.01
CA SER A 141 2.44 -14.80 19.08
C SER A 141 3.95 -14.91 19.19
N LEU A 142 4.66 -13.77 19.26
CA LEU A 142 6.12 -13.76 19.47
C LEU A 142 6.49 -14.44 20.80
N LEU A 143 5.81 -14.08 21.90
CA LEU A 143 6.04 -14.71 23.21
C LEU A 143 5.82 -16.23 23.19
N ALA A 144 4.74 -16.68 22.54
CA ALA A 144 4.43 -18.10 22.45
C ALA A 144 5.50 -18.88 21.68
N ARG A 145 6.04 -18.29 20.60
CA ARG A 145 7.13 -18.89 19.82
C ARG A 145 8.46 -18.90 20.57
N LEU A 146 8.82 -17.81 21.26
CA LEU A 146 10.04 -17.70 22.08
C LEU A 146 10.08 -18.75 23.22
N ARG A 147 8.92 -19.15 23.76
CA ARG A 147 8.83 -20.13 24.85
C ARG A 147 8.88 -21.59 24.38
N GLY A 148 8.83 -21.86 23.07
CA GLY A 148 8.92 -23.22 22.55
C GLY A 148 7.83 -24.19 23.07
N GLY A 149 6.62 -23.70 23.35
CA GLY A 149 5.52 -24.55 23.81
C GLY A 149 5.27 -25.76 22.89
N ALA A 150 4.74 -26.85 23.45
CA ALA A 150 4.73 -28.22 22.88
C ALA A 150 4.07 -28.44 21.49
N SER A 151 3.63 -27.39 20.78
CA SER A 151 3.00 -27.49 19.46
C SER A 151 3.32 -26.37 18.46
N SER A 152 4.25 -25.45 18.76
CA SER A 152 4.29 -24.18 18.01
C SER A 152 5.62 -23.78 17.35
N ALA A 153 6.78 -24.21 17.82
CA ALA A 153 8.06 -23.87 17.18
C ALA A 153 9.02 -25.05 17.22
N SER A 154 9.80 -25.24 16.15
CA SER A 154 10.95 -26.16 16.24
C SER A 154 11.97 -25.59 17.23
N PRO A 155 12.74 -26.42 17.96
CA PRO A 155 13.82 -25.92 18.84
C PRO A 155 14.75 -24.92 18.13
N ALA A 156 15.09 -25.21 16.86
CA ALA A 156 15.92 -24.34 16.03
C ALA A 156 15.30 -22.96 15.76
N GLU A 157 13.98 -22.89 15.59
CA GLU A 157 13.26 -21.62 15.41
C GLU A 157 13.23 -20.82 16.71
N SER A 158 12.95 -21.49 17.84
CA SER A 158 13.01 -20.85 19.15
C SER A 158 14.40 -20.26 19.41
N ASP A 159 15.47 -21.03 19.15
CA ASP A 159 16.85 -20.56 19.30
C ASP A 159 17.19 -19.40 18.36
N ALA A 160 16.67 -19.41 17.13
CA ALA A 160 16.82 -18.29 16.21
C ALA A 160 16.13 -17.02 16.72
N LEU A 161 14.91 -17.15 17.26
CA LEU A 161 14.18 -16.02 17.85
C LEU A 161 14.85 -15.49 19.12
N GLN A 162 15.40 -16.36 19.97
CA GLN A 162 16.19 -15.93 21.14
C GLN A 162 17.43 -15.14 20.69
N ARG A 163 18.18 -15.66 19.70
CA ARG A 163 19.35 -14.95 19.15
C ARG A 163 18.98 -13.60 18.53
N TRP A 164 17.87 -13.55 17.80
CA TRP A 164 17.32 -12.29 17.28
C TRP A 164 17.05 -11.32 18.42
N LEU A 165 16.35 -11.74 19.48
CA LEU A 165 16.02 -10.88 20.63
C LEU A 165 17.26 -10.37 21.38
N HIS A 166 18.35 -11.13 21.38
CA HIS A 166 19.65 -10.72 21.94
C HIS A 166 20.38 -9.66 21.10
N THR A 167 19.97 -9.44 19.85
CA THR A 167 20.64 -8.50 18.95
C THR A 167 20.27 -7.06 19.34
N PRO A 168 21.23 -6.18 19.65
CA PRO A 168 20.93 -4.77 19.90
C PRO A 168 20.30 -4.12 18.65
N GLY A 169 19.21 -3.38 18.84
CA GLY A 169 18.54 -2.68 17.74
C GLY A 169 17.83 -3.63 16.76
N VAL A 170 17.17 -4.68 17.28
CA VAL A 170 16.41 -5.65 16.49
C VAL A 170 15.52 -4.99 15.44
N ARG A 171 15.52 -5.57 14.25
CA ARG A 171 14.62 -5.21 13.15
C ARG A 171 13.52 -6.27 13.07
N THR A 172 12.27 -5.84 13.00
CA THR A 172 11.14 -6.76 12.87
C THR A 172 11.06 -7.39 11.49
N GLU A 173 11.70 -6.76 10.52
CA GLU A 173 11.88 -7.23 9.15
C GLU A 173 12.69 -8.54 9.09
N ASP A 174 13.54 -8.79 10.09
CA ASP A 174 14.34 -10.03 10.21
C ASP A 174 13.54 -11.21 10.78
N LEU A 175 12.33 -10.97 11.29
CA LEU A 175 11.47 -12.04 11.77
C LEU A 175 11.03 -12.96 10.61
N PRO A 176 10.74 -14.24 10.89
CA PRO A 176 10.02 -15.07 9.94
C PRO A 176 8.79 -14.36 9.40
N ALA A 177 8.58 -14.40 8.08
CA ALA A 177 7.52 -13.64 7.43
C ALA A 177 6.14 -13.88 8.06
N TYR A 178 5.88 -15.07 8.61
CA TYR A 178 4.60 -15.37 9.24
C TYR A 178 4.38 -14.64 10.58
N LEU A 179 5.44 -14.33 11.33
CA LEU A 179 5.34 -13.55 12.58
C LEU A 179 5.09 -12.08 12.30
N GLN A 180 5.47 -11.59 11.13
CA GLN A 180 5.29 -10.21 10.72
C GLN A 180 3.81 -9.81 10.44
N SER A 181 2.84 -10.65 10.82
CA SER A 181 1.42 -10.33 10.70
C SER A 181 0.84 -9.85 12.03
N ARG A 182 0.66 -8.53 12.15
CA ARG A 182 0.14 -7.90 13.36
C ARG A 182 -1.29 -8.28 13.71
N TRP A 183 -2.13 -8.62 12.73
CA TRP A 183 -3.58 -8.72 12.94
C TRP A 183 -4.15 -10.14 12.92
N VAL A 184 -3.29 -11.14 13.13
CA VAL A 184 -3.66 -12.55 13.34
C VAL A 184 -2.78 -13.17 14.41
N ASP A 185 -3.28 -14.20 15.09
CA ASP A 185 -2.48 -14.97 16.03
C ASP A 185 -1.68 -16.04 15.28
N CYS A 186 -0.37 -15.86 15.25
CA CYS A 186 0.62 -16.76 14.68
C CYS A 186 1.37 -17.61 15.73
N ALA A 187 0.85 -17.67 16.97
CA ALA A 187 1.38 -18.55 18.01
C ALA A 187 1.42 -20.00 17.53
N ARG A 188 0.47 -20.41 16.68
CA ARG A 188 0.48 -21.67 15.93
C ARG A 188 0.14 -21.39 14.47
N LEU A 189 0.48 -22.35 13.60
CA LEU A 189 0.09 -22.33 12.19
C LEU A 189 -0.83 -23.53 11.88
N PRO A 190 -1.87 -23.37 11.05
CA PRO A 190 -2.38 -22.12 10.47
C PRO A 190 -2.76 -21.07 11.52
N SER A 191 -2.68 -19.79 11.15
CA SER A 191 -2.97 -18.68 12.07
C SER A 191 -4.46 -18.65 12.44
N SER A 192 -4.78 -18.11 13.62
CA SER A 192 -6.16 -17.89 14.06
C SER A 192 -6.51 -16.39 14.13
N PRO A 193 -7.80 -16.02 13.99
CA PRO A 193 -8.24 -14.64 14.20
C PRO A 193 -8.06 -14.22 15.66
N LEU A 194 -7.85 -12.92 15.86
CA LEU A 194 -7.74 -12.30 17.19
C LEU A 194 -9.13 -12.04 17.79
N ALA A 195 -9.21 -11.90 19.12
CA ALA A 195 -10.47 -11.53 19.75
C ALA A 195 -10.80 -10.06 19.45
N PRO A 196 -12.09 -9.71 19.17
CA PRO A 196 -12.47 -8.35 18.82
C PRO A 196 -12.05 -7.28 19.85
N ALA A 197 -12.14 -7.59 21.15
CA ALA A 197 -11.74 -6.68 22.21
C ALA A 197 -10.23 -6.39 22.20
N GLU A 198 -9.41 -7.39 21.88
CA GLU A 198 -7.95 -7.24 21.78
C GLU A 198 -7.57 -6.39 20.56
N ILE A 199 -8.29 -6.55 19.44
CA ILE A 199 -8.11 -5.71 18.24
C ILE A 199 -8.42 -4.23 18.58
N VAL A 200 -9.55 -3.97 19.22
CA VAL A 200 -9.95 -2.60 19.60
C VAL A 200 -8.92 -1.98 20.55
N CYS A 201 -8.46 -2.74 21.55
CA CYS A 201 -7.41 -2.30 22.46
C CYS A 201 -6.11 -1.96 21.70
N ALA A 202 -5.63 -2.86 20.84
CA ALA A 202 -4.39 -2.69 20.09
C ALA A 202 -4.43 -1.49 19.12
N VAL A 203 -5.55 -1.29 18.41
CA VAL A 203 -5.75 -0.13 17.54
C VAL A 203 -5.81 1.17 18.34
N GLY A 204 -6.45 1.14 19.52
CA GLY A 204 -6.49 2.28 20.45
C GLY A 204 -5.10 2.66 20.95
N GLU A 205 -4.33 1.70 21.43
CA GLU A 205 -2.95 1.90 21.90
C GLU A 205 -2.05 2.49 20.80
N GLU A 206 -2.14 1.98 19.57
CA GLU A 206 -1.43 2.53 18.42
C GLU A 206 -1.80 4.00 18.18
N ALA A 207 -3.09 4.31 18.13
CA ALA A 207 -3.57 5.67 17.87
C ALA A 207 -3.16 6.65 18.99
N ASP A 208 -3.22 6.21 20.25
CA ASP A 208 -2.85 7.02 21.40
C ASP A 208 -1.34 7.32 21.40
N LEU A 209 -0.49 6.33 21.14
CA LEU A 209 0.95 6.54 21.03
C LEU A 209 1.28 7.49 19.88
N LEU A 210 0.71 7.28 18.69
CA LEU A 210 1.01 8.13 17.54
C LEU A 210 0.51 9.57 17.76
N ARG A 211 -0.64 9.75 18.42
CA ARG A 211 -1.10 11.09 18.87
C ARG A 211 -0.11 11.74 19.83
N GLN A 212 0.41 10.99 20.80
CA GLN A 212 1.41 11.49 21.74
C GLN A 212 2.71 11.90 21.01
N VAL A 213 3.16 11.10 20.05
CA VAL A 213 4.45 11.28 19.36
C VAL A 213 4.37 12.30 18.22
N PHE A 214 3.26 12.42 17.50
CA PHE A 214 3.17 13.27 16.32
C PHE A 214 2.13 14.41 16.44
N GLY A 215 1.38 14.46 17.53
CA GLY A 215 0.31 15.43 17.77
C GLY A 215 -1.03 15.03 17.15
N ASP A 216 -1.04 14.08 16.21
CA ASP A 216 -2.22 13.45 15.64
C ASP A 216 -1.96 11.98 15.31
N ALA A 217 -3.02 11.17 15.18
CA ALA A 217 -2.91 9.80 14.70
C ALA A 217 -3.16 9.78 13.20
N PRO A 218 -2.25 9.19 12.38
CA PRO A 218 -2.47 9.09 10.95
C PRO A 218 -3.82 8.43 10.60
N ASP A 219 -4.48 8.93 9.56
CA ASP A 219 -5.80 8.47 9.11
C ASP A 219 -5.72 7.44 7.97
N VAL A 220 -4.50 7.03 7.61
CA VAL A 220 -4.20 5.96 6.68
C VAL A 220 -3.65 4.78 7.48
N ALA A 221 -4.10 3.58 7.19
CA ALA A 221 -3.52 2.34 7.71
C ALA A 221 -3.05 1.42 6.58
N VAL A 222 -1.88 0.84 6.75
CA VAL A 222 -1.34 -0.23 5.90
C VAL A 222 -1.16 -1.48 6.77
N PRO A 223 -1.91 -2.56 6.51
CA PRO A 223 -1.79 -3.79 7.29
C PRO A 223 -0.41 -4.44 7.10
N ASN A 224 0.27 -4.82 8.18
CA ASN A 224 1.55 -5.53 8.12
C ASN A 224 1.42 -6.80 7.30
N THR A 225 2.29 -6.98 6.32
CA THR A 225 2.26 -8.10 5.36
C THR A 225 0.91 -8.32 4.67
N PHE A 226 0.06 -7.30 4.64
CA PHE A 226 -1.28 -7.33 4.07
C PHE A 226 -2.21 -8.43 4.61
N VAL A 227 -2.13 -8.70 5.92
CA VAL A 227 -3.05 -9.61 6.62
C VAL A 227 -3.95 -8.84 7.59
N TRP A 228 -5.27 -8.85 7.35
CA TRP A 228 -6.29 -8.24 8.21
C TRP A 228 -7.70 -8.74 7.85
N ASP A 229 -8.66 -8.56 8.75
CA ASP A 229 -10.07 -8.89 8.55
C ASP A 229 -11.00 -7.65 8.72
N ASP A 230 -12.31 -7.86 8.55
CA ASP A 230 -13.31 -6.80 8.70
C ASP A 230 -13.39 -6.22 10.13
N ARG A 231 -12.98 -6.96 11.16
CA ARG A 231 -13.01 -6.49 12.55
C ARG A 231 -11.89 -5.50 12.81
N VAL A 232 -10.71 -5.78 12.28
CA VAL A 232 -9.56 -4.85 12.29
C VAL A 232 -9.93 -3.56 11.58
N GLU A 233 -10.57 -3.67 10.41
CA GLU A 233 -11.00 -2.51 9.63
C GLU A 233 -12.04 -1.65 10.36
N GLN A 234 -13.01 -2.27 11.04
CA GLN A 234 -13.97 -1.56 11.89
C GLN A 234 -13.29 -0.83 13.05
N ALA A 235 -12.35 -1.47 13.72
CA ALA A 235 -11.58 -0.85 14.81
C ALA A 235 -10.75 0.34 14.31
N TRP A 236 -10.08 0.19 13.16
CA TRP A 236 -9.37 1.27 12.50
C TRP A 236 -10.31 2.45 12.19
N ALA A 237 -11.45 2.20 11.56
CA ALA A 237 -12.41 3.24 11.25
C ALA A 237 -12.91 3.98 12.51
N ALA A 238 -13.25 3.23 13.57
CA ALA A 238 -13.65 3.80 14.85
C ALA A 238 -12.56 4.67 15.50
N SER A 239 -11.29 4.37 15.22
CA SER A 239 -10.13 5.13 15.69
C SER A 239 -9.69 6.29 14.77
N GLY A 240 -10.48 6.60 13.73
CA GLY A 240 -10.24 7.74 12.83
C GLY A 240 -9.55 7.40 11.51
N VAL A 241 -9.26 6.13 11.21
CA VAL A 241 -8.72 5.73 9.90
C VAL A 241 -9.80 5.91 8.83
N ARG A 242 -9.45 6.62 7.76
CA ARG A 242 -10.32 6.90 6.60
C ARG A 242 -9.90 6.16 5.35
N CYS A 243 -8.67 5.63 5.34
CA CYS A 243 -8.05 4.94 4.21
C CYS A 243 -7.32 3.68 4.65
N VAL A 244 -7.49 2.59 3.91
CA VAL A 244 -6.70 1.36 4.05
C VAL A 244 -5.94 1.09 2.75
N VAL A 245 -4.62 0.97 2.85
CA VAL A 245 -3.74 0.59 1.74
C VAL A 245 -3.77 -0.94 1.59
N THR A 246 -3.93 -1.42 0.36
CA THR A 246 -4.10 -2.84 0.05
C THR A 246 -3.33 -3.24 -1.21
N PRO A 247 -2.89 -4.50 -1.37
CA PRO A 247 -2.30 -4.99 -2.62
C PRO A 247 -3.37 -5.28 -3.69
N GLY A 248 -4.57 -4.72 -3.56
CA GLY A 248 -5.74 -5.02 -4.39
C GLY A 248 -6.40 -6.36 -4.05
N ARG A 249 -5.97 -7.01 -2.96
CA ARG A 249 -6.49 -8.28 -2.45
C ARG A 249 -6.48 -8.28 -0.92
N ARG A 250 -7.43 -8.97 -0.31
CA ARG A 250 -7.45 -9.20 1.15
C ARG A 250 -7.03 -10.62 1.47
N TYR A 251 -6.11 -10.74 2.42
CA TYR A 251 -5.68 -12.00 3.02
C TYR A 251 -6.02 -11.95 4.51
N GLU A 252 -6.68 -12.99 5.02
CA GLU A 252 -7.21 -13.01 6.40
C GLU A 252 -6.42 -13.94 7.33
N GLY A 253 -5.31 -14.51 6.84
CA GLY A 253 -4.45 -15.37 7.67
C GLY A 253 -3.30 -16.00 6.93
N ARG A 254 -2.66 -16.95 7.62
CA ARG A 254 -1.54 -17.75 7.14
C ARG A 254 -1.81 -19.23 7.28
N ASP A 255 -1.33 -20.00 6.31
CA ASP A 255 -1.49 -21.44 6.26
C ASP A 255 -0.51 -22.19 7.18
N ALA A 256 -0.53 -23.52 7.12
CA ALA A 256 0.36 -24.38 7.92
C ALA A 256 1.86 -24.17 7.60
N ALA A 257 2.20 -23.67 6.41
CA ALA A 257 3.56 -23.34 5.98
C ALA A 257 3.93 -21.87 6.25
N GLY A 258 3.04 -21.10 6.89
CA GLY A 258 3.24 -19.68 7.17
C GLY A 258 3.09 -18.78 5.93
N GLN A 259 2.60 -19.31 4.82
CA GLN A 259 2.32 -18.55 3.60
C GLN A 259 0.95 -17.87 3.72
N LEU A 260 0.73 -16.81 2.91
CA LEU A 260 -0.58 -16.19 2.82
C LEU A 260 -1.62 -17.21 2.33
N VAL A 261 -2.77 -17.24 2.99
CA VAL A 261 -3.92 -18.03 2.52
C VAL A 261 -4.43 -17.49 1.18
N ALA A 262 -5.35 -18.21 0.53
CA ALA A 262 -6.00 -17.70 -0.66
C ALA A 262 -6.74 -16.37 -0.34
N PRO A 263 -6.69 -15.38 -1.26
CA PRO A 263 -7.32 -14.08 -1.01
C PRO A 263 -8.84 -14.24 -0.91
N THR A 264 -9.46 -13.61 0.08
CA THR A 264 -10.91 -13.70 0.32
C THR A 264 -11.69 -12.68 -0.51
N ARG A 265 -11.03 -11.58 -0.91
CA ARG A 265 -11.66 -10.47 -1.65
C ARG A 265 -10.67 -9.79 -2.59
N ARG A 266 -11.17 -9.28 -3.71
CA ARG A 266 -10.46 -8.30 -4.56
C ARG A 266 -10.91 -6.89 -4.19
N MET A 267 -9.98 -5.96 -4.12
CA MET A 267 -10.22 -4.56 -3.75
C MET A 267 -9.73 -3.62 -4.85
N ARG A 268 -10.40 -2.48 -5.01
CA ARG A 268 -10.08 -1.46 -6.01
C ARG A 268 -9.94 -0.08 -5.37
N ASN A 269 -9.26 0.83 -6.07
CA ASN A 269 -9.16 2.22 -5.63
C ASN A 269 -10.56 2.84 -5.45
N GLY A 270 -10.78 3.55 -4.35
CA GLY A 270 -12.04 4.23 -4.06
C GLY A 270 -13.19 3.32 -3.61
N GLU A 271 -12.99 2.00 -3.57
CA GLU A 271 -13.97 1.07 -3.01
C GLU A 271 -14.09 1.27 -1.50
N ARG A 272 -15.30 1.03 -0.97
CA ARG A 272 -15.61 1.17 0.45
C ARG A 272 -15.45 -0.15 1.20
N GLY A 273 -14.86 -0.06 2.37
CA GLY A 273 -14.77 -1.12 3.36
C GLY A 273 -15.79 -0.96 4.49
N CYS A 274 -15.66 -1.82 5.50
CA CYS A 274 -16.28 -1.68 6.80
C CYS A 274 -15.89 -0.35 7.46
N GLY A 275 -16.82 0.26 8.19
CA GLY A 275 -16.61 1.57 8.79
C GLY A 275 -16.41 2.71 7.77
N ASP A 276 -16.81 2.50 6.51
CA ASP A 276 -16.64 3.46 5.41
C ASP A 276 -15.18 3.85 5.10
N VAL A 277 -14.21 2.99 5.42
CA VAL A 277 -12.82 3.21 4.94
C VAL A 277 -12.78 3.20 3.41
N CYS A 278 -11.88 3.99 2.83
CA CYS A 278 -11.60 3.98 1.40
C CYS A 278 -10.38 3.09 1.13
N TYR A 279 -10.44 2.22 0.12
CA TYR A 279 -9.26 1.49 -0.30
C TYR A 279 -8.42 2.28 -1.29
N VAL A 280 -7.10 2.20 -1.11
CA VAL A 280 -6.10 2.62 -2.11
C VAL A 280 -5.20 1.43 -2.40
N VAL A 281 -4.98 1.15 -3.69
CA VAL A 281 -4.23 -0.02 -4.13
C VAL A 281 -2.76 0.31 -4.32
N ARG A 282 -1.90 -0.40 -3.59
CA ARG A 282 -0.44 -0.40 -3.72
C ARG A 282 0.02 -1.74 -4.29
N ASP A 283 0.34 -1.78 -5.57
CA ASP A 283 0.72 -3.00 -6.28
C ASP A 283 1.95 -2.81 -7.20
N VAL A 284 2.68 -1.70 -7.03
CA VAL A 284 3.91 -1.41 -7.78
C VAL A 284 5.10 -1.51 -6.84
N TYR A 285 5.84 -2.61 -6.92
CA TYR A 285 6.96 -2.88 -6.04
C TYR A 285 8.24 -2.16 -6.51
N PHE A 286 8.88 -1.41 -5.62
CA PHE A 286 10.12 -0.66 -5.86
C PHE A 286 11.10 -0.86 -4.69
N GLU A 287 11.89 -1.93 -4.82
CA GLU A 287 12.93 -2.32 -3.87
C GLU A 287 14.32 -2.29 -4.54
N PRO A 288 15.03 -1.15 -4.53
CA PRO A 288 16.38 -1.07 -5.11
C PRO A 288 17.34 -2.13 -4.57
N LEU A 289 17.28 -2.48 -3.28
CA LEU A 289 18.05 -3.58 -2.69
C LEU A 289 17.81 -4.93 -3.36
N ARG A 290 16.61 -5.14 -3.90
CA ARG A 290 16.20 -6.38 -4.58
C ARG A 290 16.37 -6.26 -6.11
N GLY A 291 17.09 -5.22 -6.56
CA GLY A 291 17.39 -4.99 -7.98
C GLY A 291 16.26 -4.34 -8.77
N HIS A 292 15.24 -3.77 -8.11
CA HIS A 292 14.21 -3.02 -8.81
C HIS A 292 14.77 -1.67 -9.27
N ARG A 293 14.43 -1.29 -10.50
CA ARG A 293 14.98 -0.10 -11.16
C ARG A 293 13.88 0.83 -11.65
N ALA A 294 14.24 2.09 -11.89
CA ALA A 294 13.37 3.15 -12.38
C ALA A 294 12.61 2.77 -13.65
N GLU A 295 13.17 1.93 -14.53
CA GLU A 295 12.49 1.47 -15.73
C GLU A 295 11.17 0.78 -15.40
N ARG A 296 11.16 -0.07 -14.37
CA ARG A 296 9.92 -0.73 -13.91
C ARG A 296 8.90 0.26 -13.37
N VAL A 297 9.37 1.35 -12.73
CA VAL A 297 8.48 2.43 -12.26
C VAL A 297 7.83 3.13 -13.45
N TRP A 298 8.58 3.42 -14.51
CA TRP A 298 8.05 4.09 -15.69
C TRP A 298 7.09 3.21 -16.49
N GLU A 299 7.37 1.91 -16.59
CA GLU A 299 6.46 0.92 -17.18
C GLU A 299 5.14 0.85 -16.40
N ALA A 300 5.22 0.67 -15.08
CA ALA A 300 4.04 0.65 -14.21
C ALA A 300 3.26 1.96 -14.29
N LEU A 301 3.95 3.11 -14.35
CA LEU A 301 3.30 4.41 -14.51
C LEU A 301 2.52 4.50 -15.82
N ALA A 302 3.11 4.09 -16.95
CA ALA A 302 2.42 4.10 -18.23
C ALA A 302 1.17 3.20 -18.20
N GLU A 303 1.24 2.04 -17.55
CA GLU A 303 0.10 1.14 -17.39
C GLU A 303 -1.01 1.76 -16.52
N LYS A 304 -0.67 2.27 -15.34
CA LYS A 304 -1.64 2.86 -14.41
C LYS A 304 -2.30 4.12 -14.98
N VAL A 305 -1.54 4.93 -15.71
CA VAL A 305 -2.03 6.09 -16.46
C VAL A 305 -3.09 5.67 -17.48
N ALA A 306 -2.84 4.62 -18.27
CA ALA A 306 -3.82 4.08 -19.22
C ALA A 306 -5.10 3.55 -18.54
N GLU A 307 -4.97 3.08 -17.29
CA GLU A 307 -6.08 2.62 -16.46
C GLU A 307 -6.72 3.72 -15.60
N GLY A 308 -6.26 4.97 -15.72
CA GLY A 308 -6.71 6.09 -14.89
C GLY A 308 -6.55 5.84 -13.40
N ARG A 309 -5.49 5.15 -13.00
CA ARG A 309 -5.15 4.74 -11.62
C ARG A 309 -3.90 5.47 -11.10
N PRO A 310 -3.77 5.62 -9.78
CA PRO A 310 -2.54 6.11 -9.18
C PRO A 310 -1.43 5.04 -9.23
N VAL A 311 -0.18 5.48 -9.09
CA VAL A 311 0.97 4.63 -8.82
C VAL A 311 1.41 4.85 -7.38
N LEU A 312 1.32 3.81 -6.56
CA LEU A 312 1.91 3.78 -5.23
C LEU A 312 3.13 2.87 -5.28
N LEU A 313 4.32 3.44 -5.12
CA LEU A 313 5.59 2.70 -5.11
C LEU A 313 5.80 2.11 -3.72
N GLU A 314 5.67 0.80 -3.60
CA GLU A 314 6.00 0.07 -2.38
C GLU A 314 7.51 -0.05 -2.24
N THR A 315 8.05 0.53 -1.18
CA THR A 315 9.43 0.41 -0.77
C THR A 315 9.49 0.15 0.75
N HIS A 316 10.64 -0.27 1.27
CA HIS A 316 10.82 -0.49 2.71
C HIS A 316 12.01 0.31 3.24
N ARG A 317 11.95 0.66 4.54
CA ARG A 317 13.05 1.30 5.29
C ARG A 317 14.40 0.66 5.01
N ALA A 318 14.44 -0.66 4.91
CA ALA A 318 15.66 -1.44 4.65
C ALA A 318 16.50 -0.89 3.48
N ASN A 319 15.88 -0.36 2.42
CA ASN A 319 16.59 0.22 1.27
C ASN A 319 17.47 1.42 1.65
N PHE A 320 17.12 2.12 2.74
CA PHE A 320 17.66 3.42 3.07
C PHE A 320 18.50 3.43 4.35
N VAL A 321 18.48 2.35 5.15
CA VAL A 321 19.18 2.30 6.45
C VAL A 321 20.37 1.33 6.48
N GLY A 322 20.75 0.78 5.33
CA GLY A 322 21.90 -0.12 5.17
C GLY A 322 23.26 0.61 5.07
N PRO A 323 24.34 -0.12 4.75
CA PRO A 323 25.66 0.45 4.50
C PRO A 323 25.60 1.61 3.49
N LEU A 324 26.40 2.68 3.72
CA LEU A 324 26.32 3.93 2.94
C LEU A 324 26.29 3.73 1.42
N PRO A 325 27.16 2.90 0.80
CA PRO A 325 27.12 2.72 -0.66
C PRO A 325 25.81 2.13 -1.16
N VAL A 326 25.18 1.28 -0.36
CA VAL A 326 23.92 0.61 -0.68
C VAL A 326 22.75 1.58 -0.52
N ARG A 327 22.72 2.33 0.59
CA ARG A 327 21.74 3.41 0.80
C ARG A 327 21.81 4.45 -0.31
N ASP A 328 23.01 4.97 -0.59
CA ASP A 328 23.18 6.07 -1.54
C ASP A 328 22.79 5.62 -2.96
N ALA A 329 23.08 4.36 -3.32
CA ALA A 329 22.60 3.78 -4.57
C ALA A 329 21.07 3.68 -4.62
N ALA A 330 20.42 3.26 -3.53
CA ALA A 330 18.96 3.17 -3.45
C ALA A 330 18.28 4.55 -3.56
N ILE A 331 18.85 5.58 -2.90
CA ILE A 331 18.37 6.96 -2.96
C ILE A 331 18.56 7.54 -4.36
N ALA A 332 19.72 7.33 -4.99
CA ALA A 332 19.96 7.75 -6.37
C ALA A 332 18.99 7.07 -7.35
N GLU A 333 18.69 5.79 -7.14
CA GLU A 333 17.75 5.04 -7.96
C GLU A 333 16.30 5.55 -7.78
N LEU A 334 15.91 5.90 -6.55
CA LEU A 334 14.63 6.55 -6.27
C LEU A 334 14.54 7.91 -6.98
N GLU A 335 15.56 8.76 -6.85
CA GLU A 335 15.59 10.07 -7.52
C GLU A 335 15.47 9.91 -9.04
N ARG A 336 16.22 8.96 -9.62
CA ARG A 336 16.17 8.64 -11.05
C ARG A 336 14.76 8.22 -11.49
N ALA A 337 14.09 7.39 -10.69
CA ALA A 337 12.72 6.98 -10.94
C ALA A 337 11.76 8.17 -11.00
N LEU A 338 11.81 9.05 -10.00
CA LEU A 338 10.92 10.19 -9.88
C LEU A 338 11.17 11.24 -10.98
N ARG A 339 12.42 11.60 -11.25
CA ARG A 339 12.77 12.53 -12.34
C ARG A 339 12.38 11.98 -13.71
N GLY A 340 12.59 10.67 -13.92
CA GLY A 340 12.20 10.01 -15.16
C GLY A 340 10.68 9.90 -15.33
N ALA A 341 9.92 9.82 -14.23
CA ALA A 341 8.46 9.87 -14.25
C ALA A 341 7.96 11.27 -14.67
N LEU A 342 8.52 12.34 -14.09
CA LEU A 342 8.22 13.72 -14.48
C LEU A 342 8.54 14.01 -15.96
N ALA A 343 9.68 13.52 -16.46
CA ALA A 343 10.06 13.71 -17.86
C ALA A 343 9.06 13.07 -18.85
N ARG A 344 8.45 11.94 -18.46
CA ARG A 344 7.46 11.21 -19.28
C ARG A 344 6.05 11.75 -19.11
N HIS A 345 5.73 12.25 -17.92
CA HIS A 345 4.43 12.80 -17.56
C HIS A 345 4.61 14.17 -16.88
N PRO A 346 4.76 15.26 -17.66
CA PRO A 346 4.95 16.61 -17.10
C PRO A 346 3.75 17.12 -16.29
N ASP A 347 2.57 16.51 -16.46
CA ASP A 347 1.33 16.80 -15.72
C ASP A 347 1.12 15.90 -14.48
N LEU A 348 2.09 15.03 -14.19
CA LEU A 348 2.11 14.20 -12.98
C LEU A 348 1.98 15.04 -11.73
N ARG A 349 1.27 14.51 -10.74
CA ARG A 349 1.13 15.11 -9.42
C ARG A 349 1.74 14.21 -8.36
N PHE A 350 2.55 14.80 -7.48
CA PHE A 350 2.92 14.18 -6.22
C PHE A 350 1.90 14.54 -5.14
N MET A 351 1.59 13.58 -4.27
CA MET A 351 0.70 13.77 -3.12
C MET A 351 0.86 12.62 -2.13
N SER A 352 0.37 12.80 -0.92
CA SER A 352 0.25 11.74 0.09
C SER A 352 -0.92 10.81 -0.20
N THR A 353 -0.89 9.63 0.41
CA THR A 353 -2.00 8.66 0.32
C THR A 353 -3.28 9.17 0.97
N ALA A 354 -3.16 9.95 2.05
CA ALA A 354 -4.30 10.60 2.70
C ALA A 354 -5.01 11.59 1.75
N GLU A 355 -4.25 12.43 1.04
CA GLU A 355 -4.81 13.35 0.04
C GLU A 355 -5.47 12.61 -1.12
N LEU A 356 -4.85 11.52 -1.59
CA LEU A 356 -5.41 10.71 -2.67
C LEU A 356 -6.72 10.07 -2.22
N ALA A 357 -6.74 9.47 -1.03
CA ALA A 357 -7.95 8.92 -0.46
C ALA A 357 -9.04 9.98 -0.36
N GLY A 358 -8.74 11.16 0.20
CA GLY A 358 -9.67 12.29 0.23
C GLY A 358 -10.26 12.63 -1.14
N ALA A 359 -9.41 12.72 -2.16
CA ALA A 359 -9.83 12.99 -3.54
C ALA A 359 -10.68 11.86 -4.15
N LEU A 360 -10.39 10.59 -3.86
CA LEU A 360 -11.20 9.45 -4.34
C LEU A 360 -12.56 9.40 -3.63
N ARG A 361 -12.60 9.79 -2.36
CA ARG A 361 -13.80 9.82 -1.54
C ARG A 361 -14.79 10.90 -1.97
N ASP A 362 -14.28 12.07 -2.35
CA ASP A 362 -15.07 13.22 -2.77
C ASP A 362 -15.56 13.09 -4.23
N PRO A 363 -16.88 13.00 -4.51
CA PRO A 363 -17.43 13.01 -5.86
C PRO A 363 -17.15 14.29 -6.65
N GLY A 364 -16.96 15.42 -5.97
CA GLY A 364 -16.67 16.73 -6.56
C GLY A 364 -15.18 16.99 -6.81
N SER A 365 -14.30 16.06 -6.43
CA SER A 365 -12.86 16.27 -6.53
C SER A 365 -12.42 16.55 -7.98
N PRO A 366 -11.64 17.61 -8.23
CA PRO A 366 -11.10 17.91 -9.56
C PRO A 366 -10.08 16.86 -10.03
N LEU A 367 -9.62 15.98 -9.12
CA LEU A 367 -8.76 14.86 -9.47
C LEU A 367 -9.53 13.72 -10.15
N ARG A 368 -10.88 13.76 -10.15
CA ARG A 368 -11.72 12.70 -10.74
C ARG A 368 -12.26 13.13 -12.09
N VAL A 369 -12.23 12.20 -13.04
CA VAL A 369 -12.91 12.35 -14.32
C VAL A 369 -14.36 11.91 -14.19
N LEU A 370 -15.28 12.87 -14.38
CA LEU A 370 -16.73 12.63 -14.37
C LEU A 370 -17.31 12.43 -15.77
N ALA A 371 -16.67 13.00 -16.79
CA ALA A 371 -17.14 12.93 -18.17
C ALA A 371 -17.23 11.47 -18.67
N LEU A 372 -18.35 11.13 -19.30
CA LEU A 372 -18.66 9.77 -19.72
C LEU A 372 -17.63 9.20 -20.71
N ARG A 373 -17.24 9.98 -21.72
CA ARG A 373 -16.35 9.53 -22.80
C ARG A 373 -14.97 9.07 -22.30
N PRO A 374 -14.19 9.89 -21.55
CA PRO A 374 -12.91 9.43 -21.00
C PRO A 374 -13.05 8.25 -20.04
N ARG A 375 -14.12 8.22 -19.24
CA ARG A 375 -14.39 7.08 -18.34
C ARG A 375 -14.63 5.79 -19.11
N LEU A 376 -15.34 5.84 -20.24
CA LEU A 376 -15.53 4.67 -21.11
C LEU A 376 -14.20 4.18 -21.68
N ALA A 377 -13.34 5.09 -22.16
CA ALA A 377 -12.02 4.71 -22.68
C ALA A 377 -11.16 4.00 -21.62
N VAL A 378 -11.11 4.55 -20.41
CA VAL A 378 -10.41 3.92 -19.26
C VAL A 378 -11.06 2.59 -18.86
N TRP A 379 -12.38 2.52 -18.83
CA TRP A 379 -13.08 1.29 -18.49
C TRP A 379 -12.75 0.17 -19.50
N CYS A 380 -12.76 0.46 -20.80
CA CYS A 380 -12.31 -0.49 -21.83
C CYS A 380 -10.85 -0.93 -21.58
N ALA A 381 -9.94 0.02 -21.29
CA ALA A 381 -8.54 -0.28 -21.01
C ALA A 381 -8.35 -1.19 -19.79
N ARG A 382 -9.17 -1.02 -18.74
CA ARG A 382 -9.19 -1.89 -17.55
C ARG A 382 -9.70 -3.29 -17.87
N LEU A 383 -10.72 -3.41 -18.72
CA LEU A 383 -11.27 -4.72 -19.11
C LEU A 383 -10.31 -5.51 -19.99
N GLU A 384 -9.58 -4.85 -20.88
CA GLU A 384 -8.57 -5.50 -21.73
C GLU A 384 -7.40 -6.08 -20.91
N ARG A 385 -7.08 -5.46 -19.77
CA ARG A 385 -6.01 -5.89 -18.86
C ARG A 385 -6.48 -6.82 -17.74
N ASP A 386 -7.78 -6.92 -17.50
CA ASP A 386 -8.32 -7.85 -16.52
C ASP A 386 -8.25 -9.29 -17.07
N PRO A 387 -7.51 -10.23 -16.44
CA PRO A 387 -7.27 -11.54 -17.03
C PRO A 387 -8.54 -12.38 -17.27
N GLU A 388 -9.55 -12.22 -16.41
CA GLU A 388 -10.81 -12.95 -16.52
C GLU A 388 -11.66 -12.39 -17.65
N ALA A 389 -11.83 -11.06 -17.69
CA ALA A 389 -12.57 -10.40 -18.75
C ALA A 389 -11.87 -10.56 -20.10
N ALA A 390 -10.54 -10.40 -20.17
CA ALA A 390 -9.77 -10.46 -21.41
C ALA A 390 -9.91 -11.81 -22.13
N ARG A 391 -9.98 -12.94 -21.40
CA ARG A 391 -10.21 -14.25 -22.01
C ARG A 391 -11.56 -14.31 -22.72
N LEU A 392 -12.64 -13.91 -22.06
CA LEU A 392 -13.96 -13.90 -22.69
C LEU A 392 -14.03 -12.91 -23.85
N LEU A 393 -13.46 -11.72 -23.70
CA LEU A 393 -13.42 -10.72 -24.76
C LEU A 393 -12.67 -11.23 -26.00
N LYS A 394 -11.62 -12.03 -25.80
CA LYS A 394 -10.88 -12.67 -26.90
C LYS A 394 -11.73 -13.72 -27.61
N PHE A 395 -12.35 -14.65 -26.88
CA PHE A 395 -13.09 -15.77 -27.49
C PHE A 395 -14.47 -15.38 -28.04
N SER A 396 -15.09 -14.33 -27.48
CA SER A 396 -16.37 -13.80 -27.96
C SER A 396 -16.22 -12.78 -29.09
N GLY A 397 -15.02 -12.46 -29.58
CA GLY A 397 -14.81 -11.39 -30.57
C GLY A 397 -15.13 -9.96 -30.08
N LEU A 398 -15.75 -9.80 -28.92
CA LEU A 398 -16.09 -8.50 -28.31
C LEU A 398 -14.86 -7.65 -28.01
N GLY A 399 -13.68 -8.26 -27.84
CA GLY A 399 -12.42 -7.53 -27.67
C GLY A 399 -12.06 -6.66 -28.88
N ALA A 400 -12.38 -7.09 -30.11
CA ALA A 400 -12.17 -6.25 -31.29
C ALA A 400 -13.14 -5.06 -31.31
N VAL A 401 -14.38 -5.28 -30.87
CA VAL A 401 -15.39 -4.23 -30.73
C VAL A 401 -14.98 -3.21 -29.66
N LEU A 402 -14.47 -3.67 -28.51
CA LEU A 402 -13.97 -2.78 -27.45
C LEU A 402 -12.77 -1.95 -27.90
N ARG A 403 -11.82 -2.55 -28.63
CA ARG A 403 -10.68 -1.81 -29.19
C ARG A 403 -11.12 -0.76 -30.20
N ALA A 404 -12.06 -1.10 -31.09
CA ALA A 404 -12.63 -0.14 -32.04
C ALA A 404 -13.39 0.98 -31.32
N ALA A 405 -14.16 0.64 -30.28
CA ALA A 405 -14.85 1.61 -29.43
C ALA A 405 -13.86 2.54 -28.73
N ARG A 406 -12.75 2.02 -28.19
CA ARG A 406 -11.68 2.83 -27.58
C ARG A 406 -11.09 3.82 -28.58
N TYR A 407 -10.84 3.39 -29.82
CA TYR A 407 -10.36 4.28 -30.88
C TYR A 407 -11.36 5.41 -31.20
N LEU A 408 -12.67 5.09 -31.23
CA LEU A 408 -13.75 6.07 -31.46
C LEU A 408 -13.94 7.06 -30.31
N PHE A 409 -13.66 6.64 -29.07
CA PHE A 409 -13.75 7.50 -27.88
C PHE A 409 -12.45 8.28 -27.58
N GLY A 410 -11.37 7.97 -28.30
CA GLY A 410 -10.05 8.56 -28.14
C GLY A 410 -9.21 7.87 -27.05
N ASP A 411 -7.88 7.99 -27.18
CA ASP A 411 -6.99 7.64 -26.07
C ASP A 411 -7.17 8.62 -24.91
N VAL A 412 -6.90 8.15 -23.70
CA VAL A 412 -6.83 8.98 -22.49
C VAL A 412 -5.61 9.87 -22.62
N THR A 413 -5.76 10.97 -23.35
CA THR A 413 -4.87 12.11 -23.22
C THR A 413 -5.39 12.87 -22.01
N PHE A 414 -4.66 12.75 -20.90
CA PHE A 414 -4.80 13.69 -19.80
C PHE A 414 -4.70 15.08 -20.43
N ARG A 415 -5.77 15.88 -20.32
CA ARG A 415 -5.81 17.20 -20.95
C ARG A 415 -4.58 17.96 -20.43
N ARG A 416 -3.68 18.35 -21.32
CA ARG A 416 -2.74 19.45 -21.02
C ARG A 416 -3.60 20.60 -20.49
N SER A 417 -3.35 21.06 -19.28
CA SER A 417 -4.00 22.27 -18.77
C SER A 417 -3.83 23.38 -19.82
N PRO A 418 -4.91 24.00 -20.31
CA PRO A 418 -4.80 25.21 -21.10
C PRO A 418 -4.43 26.34 -20.13
N GLY A 419 -3.14 26.55 -19.92
CA GLY A 419 -2.67 27.50 -18.91
C GLY A 419 -1.15 27.62 -18.82
N ALA A 420 -0.48 27.79 -19.96
CA ALA A 420 0.89 28.30 -20.03
C ALA A 420 1.16 28.98 -21.38
N ALA A 421 0.14 29.67 -21.93
CA ALA A 421 0.29 30.55 -23.07
C ALA A 421 -0.40 31.87 -22.70
N GLY A 422 0.40 32.87 -22.34
CA GLY A 422 -0.05 34.24 -22.11
C GLY A 422 0.07 34.73 -20.67
N CYS A 423 1.30 34.97 -20.20
CA CYS A 423 1.79 36.26 -19.69
C CYS A 423 3.19 36.07 -19.10
#